data_AF-A0A847Z0L9-F1
#
_entry.id   AF-A0A847Z0L9-F1
#
_cell.length_a   1.000
_cell.length_b   1.000
_cell.length_c   1.000
_cell.angle_alpha   90.00
_cell.angle_beta   90.00
_cell.angle_gamma   90.00
#
_symmetry.space_group_name_H-M   'P 1'
#
loop_
_entity.id
_entity.type
_entity.pdbx_description
1 polymer ?
#
loop_
_entity_poly.entity_id
_entity_poly.type
_entity_poly.pdbx_seq_one_letter_code
_entity_poly.pdbx_strand_id
1 'polypeptide(L)'
;MLWVNFLHFYQPPTASDEQIKDIAKSSYEPWADFLWQHKKVKVTINFTACLTERLFLLGYDKLLKKFSHLADRGQVEFVESAAFHPILPLLPDKEIIKQIKINHSINRRRFGSVYRPRGFFLPEMAYSQRVAGIINYLKYQYLILDQISLDGTTKNKIDSDYKYQIKGTNLFVVFRDRFISQSFVPHDLIDLVSTDKTIITATDGELYGHRYWNWWPPYLHIINNKKVTTKTISEYLRGLRATKNISPVSSSWESSEEEIKKGIPFALWYDLKNNIHKSLWQLANFVLELNYNHSEDPDHFSSRLHLEKGLASCTFWWASGRDFQLFGSPAWNPEEIEKGALELLRSVRTLREVDANIKIKAEKMFLDIHGSIWSKHWKQNNKN
;
A
#
# COMPACT_ATOMS: atom_id res chain seq x y z
N MET A 1 16.55 18.28 -14.72
CA MET A 1 15.43 17.60 -14.07
C MET A 1 15.91 16.71 -12.92
N LEU A 2 15.23 16.76 -11.76
CA LEU A 2 15.39 15.80 -10.68
C LEU A 2 14.18 14.85 -10.68
N TRP A 3 14.43 13.54 -10.68
CA TRP A 3 13.38 12.53 -10.57
C TRP A 3 13.52 11.74 -9.27
N VAL A 4 12.50 11.80 -8.42
CA VAL A 4 12.39 11.02 -7.19
C VAL A 4 11.35 9.93 -7.43
N ASN A 5 11.81 8.71 -7.67
CA ASN A 5 10.93 7.59 -7.99
C ASN A 5 10.69 6.71 -6.75
N PHE A 6 9.42 6.53 -6.39
CA PHE A 6 8.96 5.63 -5.35
C PHE A 6 8.23 4.43 -5.98
N LEU A 7 8.62 3.23 -5.55
CA LEU A 7 8.02 1.98 -6.02
C LEU A 7 7.39 1.23 -4.84
N HIS A 8 6.12 0.88 -4.97
CA HIS A 8 5.39 0.08 -3.99
C HIS A 8 5.29 -1.37 -4.46
N PHE A 9 5.88 -2.31 -3.72
CA PHE A 9 5.82 -3.74 -4.05
C PHE A 9 4.90 -4.43 -3.04
N TYR A 10 3.79 -4.95 -3.54
CA TYR A 10 2.77 -5.60 -2.72
C TYR A 10 2.00 -6.62 -3.55
N GLN A 11 1.68 -7.75 -2.92
CA GLN A 11 0.68 -8.67 -3.42
C GLN A 11 -0.29 -9.00 -2.29
N PRO A 12 -1.61 -9.14 -2.59
CA PRO A 12 -2.58 -9.57 -1.60
C PRO A 12 -2.10 -10.84 -0.90
N PRO A 13 -2.30 -10.97 0.42
CA PRO A 13 -1.84 -12.15 1.13
C PRO A 13 -2.63 -13.43 0.76
N THR A 14 -3.74 -13.28 0.04
CA THR A 14 -4.56 -14.34 -0.57
C THR A 14 -4.13 -14.70 -1.99
N ALA A 15 -3.17 -13.99 -2.59
CA ALA A 15 -2.66 -14.26 -3.93
C ALA A 15 -2.03 -15.65 -4.00
N SER A 16 -2.22 -16.34 -5.13
CA SER A 16 -1.69 -17.69 -5.33
C SER A 16 -0.16 -17.69 -5.41
N ASP A 17 0.45 -18.84 -5.14
CA ASP A 17 1.90 -19.01 -5.28
C ASP A 17 2.36 -18.79 -6.73
N GLU A 18 1.54 -19.19 -7.71
CA GLU A 18 1.79 -18.99 -9.14
C GLU A 18 1.79 -17.50 -9.49
N GLN A 19 0.76 -16.76 -9.07
CA GLN A 19 0.69 -15.31 -9.30
C GLN A 19 1.91 -14.58 -8.73
N ILE A 20 2.35 -14.92 -7.52
CA ILE A 20 3.53 -14.28 -6.92
C ILE A 20 4.81 -14.64 -7.70
N LYS A 21 4.96 -15.89 -8.16
CA LYS A 21 6.11 -16.31 -8.97
C LYS A 21 6.16 -15.56 -10.30
N ASP A 22 5.01 -15.44 -10.97
CA ASP A 22 4.90 -14.75 -12.24
C ASP A 22 5.29 -13.28 -12.10
N ILE A 23 4.75 -12.60 -11.08
CA ILE A 23 5.04 -11.18 -10.81
C ILE A 23 6.50 -10.98 -10.39
N ALA A 24 7.05 -11.87 -9.56
CA ALA A 24 8.46 -11.81 -9.17
C ALA A 24 9.38 -11.88 -10.40
N LYS A 25 9.12 -12.82 -11.30
CA LYS A 25 9.88 -13.01 -12.54
C LYS A 25 9.66 -11.86 -13.53
N SER A 26 8.43 -11.37 -13.66
CA SER A 26 8.10 -10.34 -14.65
C SER A 26 8.44 -8.93 -14.20
N SER A 27 8.55 -8.66 -12.89
CA SER A 27 8.72 -7.31 -12.35
C SER A 27 9.88 -7.18 -11.35
N TYR A 28 9.84 -7.89 -10.22
CA TYR A 28 10.79 -7.64 -9.13
C TYR A 28 12.23 -8.03 -9.46
N GLU A 29 12.43 -9.17 -10.12
CA GLU A 29 13.75 -9.60 -10.61
C GLU A 29 14.29 -8.63 -11.67
N PRO A 30 13.55 -8.27 -12.74
CA PRO A 30 13.95 -7.22 -13.68
C PRO A 30 14.33 -5.90 -13.01
N TRP A 31 13.58 -5.46 -11.99
CA TRP A 31 13.93 -4.26 -11.23
C TRP A 31 15.28 -4.39 -10.52
N ALA A 32 15.50 -5.51 -9.82
CA ALA A 32 16.75 -5.76 -9.14
C ALA A 32 17.94 -5.85 -10.12
N ASP A 33 17.74 -6.50 -11.27
CA ASP A 33 18.73 -6.60 -12.36
C ASP A 33 19.05 -5.24 -12.97
N PHE A 34 18.03 -4.45 -13.26
CA PHE A 34 18.18 -3.11 -13.81
C PHE A 34 19.00 -2.20 -12.87
N LEU A 35 18.62 -2.12 -11.60
CA LEU A 35 19.36 -1.34 -10.60
C LEU A 35 20.78 -1.87 -10.39
N TRP A 36 20.97 -3.19 -10.52
CA TRP A 36 22.28 -3.82 -10.43
C TRP A 36 23.24 -3.30 -11.51
N GLN A 37 22.75 -3.25 -12.75
CA GLN A 37 23.50 -2.79 -13.94
C GLN A 37 23.71 -1.27 -13.94
N HIS A 38 22.73 -0.49 -13.48
CA HIS A 38 22.77 0.98 -13.54
C HIS A 38 23.08 1.63 -12.19
N LYS A 39 24.35 1.54 -11.75
CA LYS A 39 24.82 1.92 -10.39
C LYS A 39 24.51 3.36 -9.93
N LYS A 40 24.23 4.28 -10.86
CA LYS A 40 23.90 5.69 -10.56
C LYS A 40 22.41 5.92 -10.30
N VAL A 41 21.56 4.96 -10.66
CA VAL A 41 20.11 5.08 -10.50
C VAL A 41 19.74 4.82 -9.05
N LYS A 42 18.97 5.74 -8.47
CA LYS A 42 18.46 5.64 -7.11
C LYS A 42 16.95 5.63 -7.11
N VAL A 43 16.38 4.77 -6.28
CA VAL A 43 14.93 4.63 -6.10
C VAL A 43 14.60 4.46 -4.62
N THR A 44 13.38 4.80 -4.25
CA THR A 44 12.82 4.50 -2.93
C THR A 44 11.83 3.35 -3.09
N ILE A 45 11.94 2.30 -2.28
CA ILE A 45 11.12 1.10 -2.42
C ILE A 45 10.42 0.80 -1.11
N ASN A 46 9.13 0.53 -1.17
CA ASN A 46 8.41 -0.14 -0.10
C ASN A 46 8.17 -1.61 -0.48
N PHE A 47 8.52 -2.51 0.43
CA PHE A 47 8.06 -3.90 0.43
C PHE A 47 7.14 -4.09 1.62
N THR A 48 5.93 -4.58 1.37
CA THR A 48 5.07 -5.09 2.45
C THR A 48 5.64 -6.40 2.98
N ALA A 49 5.50 -6.63 4.28
CA ALA A 49 6.02 -7.84 4.90
C ALA A 49 5.31 -9.10 4.45
N CYS A 50 4.01 -9.04 4.13
CA CYS A 50 3.29 -10.18 3.58
C CYS A 50 3.93 -10.65 2.26
N LEU A 51 4.27 -9.72 1.36
CA LEU A 51 4.97 -10.06 0.12
C LEU A 51 6.39 -10.58 0.41
N THR A 52 7.14 -9.90 1.28
CA THR A 52 8.53 -10.27 1.59
C THR A 52 8.62 -11.69 2.16
N GLU A 53 7.72 -12.04 3.08
CA GLU A 53 7.65 -13.38 3.66
C GLU A 53 7.23 -14.42 2.61
N ARG A 54 6.27 -14.10 1.75
CA ARG A 54 5.85 -14.99 0.65
C ARG A 54 6.98 -15.25 -0.34
N LEU A 55 7.72 -14.22 -0.74
CA LEU A 55 8.91 -14.36 -1.61
C LEU A 55 9.96 -15.26 -0.96
N PHE A 56 10.24 -15.08 0.33
CA PHE A 56 11.16 -15.95 1.07
C PHE A 56 10.68 -17.41 1.04
N LEU A 57 9.41 -17.67 1.39
CA LEU A 57 8.86 -19.03 1.42
C LEU A 57 8.85 -19.70 0.05
N LEU A 58 8.78 -18.92 -1.03
CA LEU A 58 8.83 -19.40 -2.41
C LEU A 58 10.26 -19.53 -2.96
N GLY A 59 11.30 -19.31 -2.15
CA GLY A 59 12.70 -19.52 -2.51
C GLY A 59 13.40 -18.32 -3.17
N TYR A 60 12.81 -17.12 -3.11
CA TYR A 60 13.39 -15.88 -3.67
C TYR A 60 14.41 -15.21 -2.74
N ASP A 61 15.13 -15.97 -1.91
CA ASP A 61 16.19 -15.47 -1.02
C ASP A 61 17.25 -14.64 -1.76
N LYS A 62 17.63 -15.08 -2.96
CA LYS A 62 18.62 -14.39 -3.79
C LYS A 62 18.14 -13.00 -4.21
N LEU A 63 16.86 -12.88 -4.56
CA LEU A 63 16.24 -11.60 -4.93
C LEU A 63 16.22 -10.64 -3.73
N LEU A 64 15.76 -11.12 -2.56
CA LEU A 64 15.74 -10.31 -1.33
C LEU A 64 17.14 -9.84 -0.94
N LYS A 65 18.13 -10.74 -0.97
CA LYS A 65 19.55 -10.38 -0.73
C LYS A 65 20.06 -9.38 -1.74
N LYS A 66 19.67 -9.48 -3.01
CA LYS A 66 20.06 -8.51 -4.05
C LYS A 66 19.52 -7.11 -3.72
N PHE A 67 18.26 -6.97 -3.30
CA PHE A 67 17.74 -5.68 -2.80
C PHE A 67 18.48 -5.19 -1.56
N SER A 68 18.86 -6.07 -0.63
CA SER A 68 19.72 -5.67 0.50
C SER A 68 21.06 -5.09 0.06
N HIS A 69 21.72 -5.69 -0.94
CA HIS A 69 22.99 -5.18 -1.48
C HIS A 69 22.80 -3.85 -2.22
N LEU A 70 21.68 -3.69 -2.95
CA LEU A 70 21.32 -2.42 -3.59
C LEU A 70 21.08 -1.30 -2.57
N ALA A 71 20.49 -1.64 -1.41
CA ALA A 71 20.32 -0.71 -0.30
C ALA A 71 21.63 -0.37 0.39
N ASP A 72 22.49 -1.35 0.66
CA ASP A 72 23.80 -1.18 1.30
C ASP A 72 24.70 -0.20 0.52
N ARG A 73 24.69 -0.30 -0.81
CA ARG A 73 25.43 0.62 -1.70
C ARG A 73 24.72 1.94 -2.00
N GLY A 74 23.58 2.20 -1.35
CA GLY A 74 22.87 3.49 -1.41
C GLY A 74 22.04 3.75 -2.68
N GLN A 75 21.68 2.71 -3.43
CA GLN A 75 20.77 2.86 -4.59
C GLN A 75 19.30 2.67 -4.25
N VAL A 76 19.01 1.87 -3.22
CA VAL A 76 17.65 1.64 -2.74
C VAL A 76 17.53 2.24 -1.35
N GLU A 77 16.54 3.10 -1.15
CA GLU A 77 16.05 3.44 0.18
C GLU A 77 14.80 2.61 0.48
N PHE A 78 14.82 1.82 1.56
CA PHE A 78 13.62 1.15 2.05
C PHE A 78 12.71 2.11 2.81
N VAL A 79 11.40 1.98 2.58
CA VAL A 79 10.32 2.66 3.30
C VAL A 79 9.44 1.64 4.01
N GLU A 80 9.03 1.96 5.23
CA GLU A 80 8.16 1.11 6.06
C GLU A 80 6.70 1.15 5.54
N SER A 81 5.91 0.13 5.88
CA SER A 81 4.44 0.18 5.76
C SER A 81 3.78 -0.71 6.83
N ALA A 82 2.51 -1.04 6.65
CA ALA A 82 1.77 -2.02 7.45
C ALA A 82 1.87 -3.41 6.81
N ALA A 83 2.03 -4.45 7.65
CA ALA A 83 2.48 -5.77 7.21
C ALA A 83 1.62 -6.43 6.13
N PHE A 84 0.30 -6.38 6.31
CA PHE A 84 -0.69 -7.01 5.43
C PHE A 84 -1.52 -5.98 4.66
N HIS A 85 -1.00 -4.75 4.53
CA HIS A 85 -1.62 -3.67 3.77
C HIS A 85 -3.08 -3.31 4.16
N PRO A 86 -3.46 -3.23 5.45
CA PRO A 86 -4.80 -2.77 5.83
C PRO A 86 -4.94 -1.23 5.74
N ILE A 87 -6.18 -0.75 5.65
CA ILE A 87 -6.46 0.70 5.67
C ILE A 87 -6.39 1.24 7.09
N LEU A 88 -5.23 1.80 7.44
CA LEU A 88 -4.92 2.24 8.81
C LEU A 88 -5.95 3.21 9.41
N PRO A 89 -6.49 4.22 8.68
CA PRO A 89 -7.52 5.10 9.24
C PRO A 89 -8.78 4.39 9.73
N LEU A 90 -9.05 3.17 9.27
CA LEU A 90 -10.23 2.36 9.64
C LEU A 90 -9.95 1.35 10.76
N LEU A 91 -8.71 1.29 11.27
CA LEU A 91 -8.31 0.38 12.33
C LEU A 91 -8.11 1.09 13.68
N PRO A 92 -8.27 0.36 14.81
CA PRO A 92 -7.88 0.85 16.14
C PRO A 92 -6.36 1.09 16.24
N ASP A 93 -5.94 2.06 17.07
CA ASP A 93 -4.53 2.45 17.25
C ASP A 93 -3.61 1.25 17.59
N LYS A 94 -4.08 0.36 18.48
CA LYS A 94 -3.33 -0.85 18.87
C LYS A 94 -3.04 -1.78 17.69
N GLU A 95 -3.98 -1.85 16.74
CA GLU A 95 -3.84 -2.69 15.55
C GLU A 95 -2.88 -2.06 14.53
N ILE A 96 -2.98 -0.73 14.34
CA ILE A 96 -2.04 0.02 13.51
C ILE A 96 -0.60 -0.21 13.97
N ILE A 97 -0.35 -0.04 15.27
CA ILE A 97 0.99 -0.24 15.86
C ILE A 97 1.46 -1.69 15.68
N LYS A 98 0.58 -2.67 15.88
CA LYS A 98 0.89 -4.09 15.70
C LYS A 98 1.30 -4.38 14.25
N GLN A 99 0.51 -3.95 13.27
CA GLN A 99 0.79 -4.13 11.84
C GLN A 99 2.13 -3.53 11.42
N ILE A 100 2.48 -2.36 11.93
CA ILE A 100 3.77 -1.72 11.65
C ILE A 100 4.93 -2.50 12.27
N LYS A 101 4.78 -2.96 13.53
CA LYS A 101 5.80 -3.76 14.21
C LYS A 101 6.02 -5.11 13.52
N ILE A 102 4.96 -5.76 13.04
CA ILE A 102 5.07 -6.99 12.26
C ILE A 102 5.82 -6.70 10.95
N ASN A 103 5.50 -5.59 10.26
CA ASN A 103 6.16 -5.22 9.01
C ASN A 103 7.66 -5.07 9.23
N HIS A 104 8.01 -4.28 10.25
CA HIS A 104 9.38 -4.02 10.62
C HIS A 104 10.13 -5.31 10.97
N SER A 105 9.55 -6.17 11.82
CA SER A 105 10.19 -7.40 12.29
C SER A 105 10.50 -8.36 11.13
N ILE A 106 9.51 -8.63 10.27
CA ILE A 106 9.67 -9.53 9.12
C ILE A 106 10.69 -8.95 8.14
N ASN A 107 10.51 -7.70 7.71
CA ASN A 107 11.41 -7.10 6.73
C ASN A 107 12.83 -6.96 7.26
N ARG A 108 13.01 -6.61 8.55
CA ARG A 108 14.33 -6.56 9.19
C ARG A 108 15.00 -7.93 9.24
N ARG A 109 14.24 -9.00 9.50
CA ARG A 109 14.73 -10.38 9.46
C ARG A 109 15.16 -10.79 8.04
N ARG A 110 14.40 -10.42 7.01
CA ARG A 110 14.62 -10.86 5.62
C ARG A 110 15.68 -10.04 4.89
N PHE A 111 15.66 -8.71 5.05
CA PHE A 111 16.61 -7.82 4.39
C PHE A 111 17.87 -7.55 5.23
N GLY A 112 17.86 -7.85 6.53
CA GLY A 112 19.01 -7.66 7.42
C GLY A 112 19.16 -6.21 7.91
N SER A 113 20.34 -5.89 8.44
CA SER A 113 20.61 -4.61 9.13
C SER A 113 20.41 -3.36 8.26
N VAL A 114 20.42 -3.50 6.94
CA VAL A 114 20.18 -2.42 5.97
C VAL A 114 18.71 -1.96 5.93
N TYR A 115 17.76 -2.78 6.41
CA TYR A 115 16.38 -2.38 6.56
C TYR A 115 16.22 -1.47 7.78
N ARG A 116 16.38 -0.17 7.55
CA ARG A 116 16.31 0.90 8.57
C ARG A 116 15.44 2.05 8.02
N PRO A 117 14.16 1.79 7.70
CA PRO A 117 13.33 2.78 7.04
C PRO A 117 13.17 4.02 7.91
N ARG A 118 13.31 5.19 7.28
CA ARG A 118 13.01 6.50 7.90
C ARG A 118 11.65 7.03 7.45
N GLY A 119 11.22 6.64 6.26
CA GLY A 119 9.91 6.98 5.71
C GLY A 119 8.86 5.93 6.00
N PHE A 120 7.61 6.34 5.87
CA PHE A 120 6.46 5.46 5.96
C PHE A 120 5.53 5.65 4.76
N PHE A 121 5.12 4.53 4.16
CA PHE A 121 4.08 4.45 3.13
C PHE A 121 2.80 3.93 3.78
N LEU A 122 1.79 4.79 3.87
CA LEU A 122 0.46 4.38 4.29
C LEU A 122 -0.14 3.51 3.18
N PRO A 123 -0.70 2.32 3.47
CA PRO A 123 -1.44 1.55 2.49
C PRO A 123 -2.45 2.44 1.74
N GLU A 124 -2.38 2.44 0.41
CA GLU A 124 -3.21 3.28 -0.48
C GLU A 124 -3.02 4.80 -0.30
N MET A 125 -1.90 5.21 0.32
CA MET A 125 -1.69 6.55 0.86
C MET A 125 -2.86 7.05 1.73
N ALA A 126 -3.58 6.14 2.40
CA ALA A 126 -4.76 6.45 3.21
C ALA A 126 -4.38 7.24 4.47
N TYR A 127 -4.42 8.55 4.36
CA TYR A 127 -3.99 9.51 5.37
C TYR A 127 -5.13 9.96 6.28
N SER A 128 -4.83 10.06 7.57
CA SER A 128 -5.58 10.87 8.53
C SER A 128 -4.62 11.44 9.58
N GLN A 129 -4.98 12.56 10.21
CA GLN A 129 -4.18 13.19 11.26
C GLN A 129 -3.91 12.22 12.44
N ARG A 130 -4.89 11.38 12.80
CA ARG A 130 -4.74 10.36 13.86
C ARG A 130 -3.62 9.39 13.52
N VAL A 131 -3.63 8.84 12.30
CA VAL A 131 -2.60 7.89 11.85
C VAL A 131 -1.23 8.57 11.80
N ALA A 132 -1.15 9.81 11.30
CA ALA A 132 0.11 10.57 11.31
C ALA A 132 0.68 10.74 12.74
N GLY A 133 -0.17 10.95 13.74
CA GLY A 133 0.23 10.98 15.15
C GLY A 133 0.91 9.68 15.60
N ILE A 134 0.37 8.52 15.22
CA ILE A 134 0.95 7.20 15.52
C ILE A 134 2.29 7.02 14.79
N ILE A 135 2.36 7.36 13.49
CA ILE A 135 3.61 7.26 12.72
C ILE A 135 4.71 8.14 13.33
N ASN A 136 4.36 9.35 13.77
CA ASN A 136 5.28 10.26 14.48
C ASN A 136 5.71 9.70 15.84
N TYR A 137 4.79 9.09 16.59
CA TYR A 137 5.11 8.42 17.86
C TYR A 137 6.14 7.29 17.66
N LEU A 138 6.01 6.52 16.57
CA LEU A 138 6.94 5.48 16.15
C LEU A 138 8.26 5.99 15.54
N LYS A 139 8.48 7.32 15.53
CA LYS A 139 9.74 7.98 15.14
C LYS A 139 10.13 7.87 13.67
N TYR A 140 9.18 7.57 12.78
CA TYR A 140 9.38 7.81 11.35
C TYR A 140 9.48 9.32 11.09
N GLN A 141 10.15 9.68 10.01
CA GLN A 141 10.56 11.06 9.72
C GLN A 141 9.78 11.69 8.56
N TYR A 142 9.24 10.88 7.65
CA TYR A 142 8.44 11.38 6.56
C TYR A 142 7.35 10.42 6.10
N LEU A 143 6.34 10.97 5.45
CA LEU A 143 5.32 10.28 4.67
C LEU A 143 5.51 10.60 3.19
N ILE A 144 5.14 9.67 2.32
CA ILE A 144 4.79 9.97 0.93
C ILE A 144 3.27 9.94 0.79
N LEU A 145 2.69 11.02 0.25
CA LEU A 145 1.24 11.18 0.08
C LEU A 145 0.90 11.58 -1.36
N ASP A 146 -0.36 11.44 -1.71
CA ASP A 146 -0.90 12.00 -2.95
C ASP A 146 -1.08 13.51 -2.82
N GLN A 147 -0.82 14.27 -3.88
CA GLN A 147 -0.93 15.73 -3.87
C GLN A 147 -2.29 16.25 -3.39
N ILE A 148 -3.38 15.51 -3.62
CA ILE A 148 -4.71 15.91 -3.16
C ILE A 148 -4.76 16.09 -1.63
N SER A 149 -3.88 15.39 -0.91
CA SER A 149 -3.85 15.40 0.55
C SER A 149 -3.40 16.75 1.09
N LEU A 150 -2.71 17.58 0.29
CA LEU A 150 -2.23 18.89 0.75
C LEU A 150 -3.39 19.80 1.18
N ASP A 151 -4.43 19.91 0.35
CA ASP A 151 -5.52 20.87 0.52
C ASP A 151 -6.88 20.42 -0.05
N GLY A 152 -6.98 19.17 -0.52
CA GLY A 152 -8.20 18.59 -1.07
C GLY A 152 -8.40 18.84 -2.57
N THR A 153 -7.42 19.37 -3.29
CA THR A 153 -7.48 19.54 -4.75
C THR A 153 -6.20 19.08 -5.46
N THR A 154 -6.33 18.66 -6.72
CA THR A 154 -5.18 18.34 -7.59
C THR A 154 -4.77 19.52 -8.47
N LYS A 155 -5.49 20.64 -8.41
CA LYS A 155 -5.25 21.83 -9.24
C LYS A 155 -4.07 22.67 -8.75
N ASN A 156 -3.79 22.61 -7.46
CA ASN A 156 -2.70 23.37 -6.86
C ASN A 156 -1.37 22.67 -7.10
N LYS A 157 -0.37 23.45 -7.52
CA LYS A 157 0.99 22.94 -7.74
C LYS A 157 1.68 22.71 -6.40
N ILE A 158 2.38 21.60 -6.30
CA ILE A 158 3.30 21.33 -5.20
C ILE A 158 4.60 22.09 -5.45
N ASP A 159 5.03 22.84 -4.46
CA ASP A 159 6.27 23.61 -4.49
C ASP A 159 7.42 22.72 -4.01
N SER A 160 8.23 22.27 -4.96
CA SER A 160 9.30 21.30 -4.71
C SER A 160 10.48 21.84 -3.91
N ASP A 161 10.52 23.16 -3.64
CA ASP A 161 11.63 23.81 -2.93
C ASP A 161 11.46 23.79 -1.40
N TYR A 162 10.30 23.36 -0.91
CA TYR A 162 9.97 23.33 0.51
C TYR A 162 9.81 21.91 1.05
N LYS A 163 10.29 21.71 2.28
CA LYS A 163 9.86 20.61 3.13
C LYS A 163 8.47 20.92 3.65
N TYR A 164 7.51 20.06 3.42
CA TYR A 164 6.20 20.17 4.03
C TYR A 164 6.20 19.44 5.36
N GLN A 165 5.89 20.10 6.48
CA GLN A 165 5.82 19.50 7.81
C GLN A 165 4.38 19.50 8.31
N ILE A 166 3.90 18.36 8.80
CA ILE A 166 2.55 18.25 9.36
C ILE A 166 2.51 18.94 10.72
N LYS A 167 1.61 19.93 10.87
CA LYS A 167 1.42 20.64 12.15
C LYS A 167 1.17 19.66 13.31
N GLY A 168 1.82 19.92 14.44
CA GLY A 168 1.73 19.08 15.63
C GLY A 168 2.55 17.79 15.58
N THR A 169 3.36 17.59 14.55
CA THR A 169 4.25 16.42 14.43
C THR A 169 5.63 16.82 13.91
N ASN A 170 6.59 15.89 13.95
CA ASN A 170 7.90 16.04 13.31
C ASN A 170 7.95 15.36 11.93
N LEU A 171 6.80 14.97 11.37
CA LEU A 171 6.73 14.29 10.08
C LEU A 171 6.79 15.30 8.93
N PHE A 172 7.73 15.06 8.03
CA PHE A 172 7.72 15.68 6.71
C PHE A 172 6.79 14.93 5.75
N VAL A 173 6.35 15.60 4.69
CA VAL A 173 5.54 15.03 3.63
C VAL A 173 6.20 15.31 2.30
N VAL A 174 6.21 14.28 1.46
CA VAL A 174 6.57 14.37 0.05
C VAL A 174 5.33 14.00 -0.75
N PHE A 175 4.96 14.82 -1.72
CA PHE A 175 3.79 14.59 -2.54
C PHE A 175 4.19 14.01 -3.89
N ARG A 176 3.57 12.90 -4.30
CA ARG A 176 3.67 12.43 -5.68
C ARG A 176 2.88 13.36 -6.61
N ASP A 177 3.34 13.51 -7.85
CA ASP A 177 2.53 14.03 -8.94
C ASP A 177 1.50 12.97 -9.31
N ARG A 178 0.20 13.24 -9.09
CA ARG A 178 -0.86 12.26 -9.30
C ARG A 178 -0.96 11.87 -10.77
N PHE A 179 -0.96 12.84 -11.67
CA PHE A 179 -1.21 12.60 -13.09
C PHE A 179 -0.10 11.75 -13.72
N ILE A 180 1.16 12.09 -13.45
CA ILE A 180 2.31 11.31 -13.92
C ILE A 180 2.35 9.94 -13.23
N SER A 181 1.99 9.86 -11.94
CA SER A 181 1.97 8.57 -11.22
C SER A 181 0.82 7.64 -11.62
N GLN A 182 -0.21 8.14 -12.31
CA GLN A 182 -1.31 7.34 -12.85
C GLN A 182 -1.09 6.96 -14.32
N SER A 183 0.09 7.23 -14.86
CA SER A 183 0.49 6.84 -16.21
C SER A 183 1.63 5.82 -16.20
N PHE A 184 2.08 5.42 -17.39
CA PHE A 184 3.39 4.82 -17.52
C PHE A 184 4.47 5.91 -17.45
N VAL A 185 4.91 6.22 -16.22
CA VAL A 185 5.81 7.33 -15.87
C VAL A 185 6.92 7.61 -16.89
N PRO A 186 7.71 6.62 -17.37
CA PRO A 186 8.80 6.92 -18.30
C PRO A 186 8.36 7.64 -19.57
N HIS A 187 7.15 7.41 -20.10
CA HIS A 187 6.67 8.11 -21.30
C HIS A 187 6.43 9.59 -21.02
N ASP A 188 5.74 9.93 -19.94
CA ASP A 188 5.45 11.33 -19.59
C ASP A 188 6.70 12.12 -19.22
N LEU A 189 7.74 11.44 -18.74
CA LEU A 189 9.00 12.07 -18.41
C LEU A 189 9.84 12.45 -19.64
N ILE A 190 9.62 11.83 -20.82
CA ILE A 190 10.44 12.06 -22.03
C ILE A 190 10.41 13.55 -22.40
N ASP A 191 9.24 14.16 -22.36
CA ASP A 191 9.08 15.57 -22.73
C ASP A 191 9.53 16.54 -21.62
N LEU A 192 9.80 16.03 -20.42
CA LEU A 192 10.17 16.83 -19.24
C LEU A 192 11.67 16.80 -18.92
N VAL A 193 12.45 15.92 -19.56
CA VAL A 193 13.90 15.75 -19.29
C VAL A 193 14.73 17.02 -19.47
N SER A 194 14.27 17.92 -20.34
CA SER A 194 14.95 19.19 -20.66
C SER A 194 14.71 20.29 -19.62
N THR A 195 13.76 20.08 -18.70
CA THR A 195 13.36 21.07 -17.69
C THR A 195 14.18 20.96 -16.40
N ASP A 196 14.22 22.03 -15.62
CA ASP A 196 14.83 22.04 -14.27
C ASP A 196 13.86 21.61 -13.15
N LYS A 197 12.73 21.00 -13.53
CA LYS A 197 11.71 20.56 -12.58
C LYS A 197 12.19 19.41 -11.69
N THR A 198 11.67 19.37 -10.47
CA THR A 198 11.66 18.18 -9.62
C THR A 198 10.34 17.46 -9.82
N ILE A 199 10.39 16.18 -10.18
CA ILE A 199 9.21 15.33 -10.35
C ILE A 199 9.32 14.18 -9.37
N ILE A 200 8.25 13.96 -8.62
CA ILE A 200 8.15 12.89 -7.64
C ILE A 200 7.03 11.97 -8.11
N THR A 201 7.34 10.69 -8.29
CA THR A 201 6.37 9.68 -8.73
C THR A 201 6.26 8.58 -7.70
N ALA A 202 5.06 8.02 -7.56
CA ALA A 202 4.83 6.85 -6.72
C ALA A 202 3.86 5.90 -7.42
N THR A 203 4.38 4.74 -7.78
CA THR A 203 3.70 3.73 -8.59
C THR A 203 3.84 2.34 -7.99
N ASP A 204 2.91 1.46 -8.34
CA ASP A 204 3.08 0.03 -8.14
C ASP A 204 4.30 -0.47 -8.91
N GLY A 205 5.12 -1.30 -8.27
CA GLY A 205 6.29 -1.88 -8.91
C GLY A 205 5.95 -2.72 -10.13
N GLU A 206 4.81 -3.39 -10.04
CA GLU A 206 4.21 -4.27 -11.03
C GLU A 206 3.81 -3.52 -12.31
N LEU A 207 3.72 -2.18 -12.27
CA LEU A 207 3.60 -1.36 -13.47
C LEU A 207 4.72 -1.70 -14.48
N TYR A 208 5.94 -1.91 -13.97
CA TYR A 208 7.12 -2.18 -14.76
C TYR A 208 7.31 -3.69 -14.89
N GLY A 209 7.11 -4.19 -16.10
CA GLY A 209 7.26 -5.60 -16.44
C GLY A 209 5.95 -6.37 -16.44
N HIS A 210 5.24 -6.43 -15.31
CA HIS A 210 3.98 -7.18 -15.26
C HIS A 210 2.86 -6.50 -16.07
N ARG A 211 2.71 -5.18 -15.98
CA ARG A 211 1.79 -4.41 -16.84
C ARG A 211 2.45 -3.97 -18.16
N TYR A 212 3.64 -3.38 -18.07
CA TYR A 212 4.42 -2.95 -19.25
C TYR A 212 5.66 -3.82 -19.41
N TRP A 213 5.56 -4.90 -20.20
CA TRP A 213 6.65 -5.86 -20.37
C TRP A 213 7.93 -5.23 -20.92
N ASN A 214 7.82 -4.24 -21.81
CA ASN A 214 8.93 -3.52 -22.46
C ASN A 214 9.27 -2.19 -21.76
N TRP A 215 9.22 -2.14 -20.43
CA TRP A 215 9.38 -0.89 -19.69
C TRP A 215 10.81 -0.31 -19.66
N TRP A 216 11.84 -1.14 -19.83
CA TRP A 216 13.24 -0.71 -19.64
C TRP A 216 13.76 0.24 -20.72
N PRO A 217 13.45 0.13 -22.03
CA PRO A 217 13.99 1.07 -23.03
C PRO A 217 13.59 2.54 -22.77
N PRO A 218 12.32 2.89 -22.50
CA PRO A 218 11.97 4.27 -22.18
C PRO A 218 12.58 4.70 -20.84
N TYR A 219 12.67 3.82 -19.83
CA TYR A 219 13.36 4.14 -18.57
C TYR A 219 14.85 4.49 -18.82
N LEU A 220 15.55 3.68 -19.63
CA LEU A 220 16.94 3.91 -20.04
C LEU A 220 17.11 5.24 -20.75
N HIS A 221 16.19 5.58 -21.66
CA HIS A 221 16.22 6.85 -22.36
C HIS A 221 16.24 8.04 -21.39
N ILE A 222 15.40 8.00 -20.35
CA ILE A 222 15.35 9.03 -19.31
C ILE A 222 16.66 9.10 -18.52
N ILE A 223 17.13 7.97 -17.98
CA ILE A 223 18.29 7.99 -17.06
C ILE A 223 19.65 8.19 -17.76
N ASN A 224 19.73 7.92 -19.07
CA ASN A 224 20.95 8.18 -19.85
C ASN A 224 21.09 9.67 -20.24
N ASN A 225 20.03 10.45 -20.09
CA ASN A 225 20.10 11.88 -20.28
C ASN A 225 20.87 12.54 -19.13
N LYS A 226 22.00 13.18 -19.45
CA LYS A 226 22.91 13.81 -18.46
C LYS A 226 22.24 14.93 -17.63
N LYS A 227 21.11 15.47 -18.07
CA LYS A 227 20.33 16.49 -17.35
C LYS A 227 19.38 15.89 -16.31
N VAL A 228 19.24 14.57 -16.27
CA VAL A 228 18.38 13.85 -15.34
C VAL A 228 19.23 13.29 -14.21
N THR A 229 18.80 13.56 -12.98
CA THR A 229 19.36 12.95 -11.79
C THR A 229 18.27 12.21 -11.03
N THR A 230 18.63 11.11 -10.39
CA THR A 230 17.72 10.36 -9.52
C THR A 230 18.18 10.46 -8.07
N LYS A 231 17.23 10.58 -7.15
CA LYS A 231 17.49 10.61 -5.70
C LYS A 231 16.48 9.74 -4.97
N THR A 232 16.93 9.18 -3.86
CA THR A 232 16.02 8.64 -2.83
C THR A 232 15.23 9.78 -2.18
N ILE A 233 14.09 9.49 -1.55
CA ILE A 233 13.27 10.52 -0.92
C ILE A 233 14.04 11.23 0.20
N SER A 234 14.81 10.52 1.02
CA SER A 234 15.62 11.15 2.06
C SER A 234 16.75 12.01 1.52
N GLU A 235 17.33 11.68 0.35
CA GLU A 235 18.30 12.56 -0.31
C GLU A 235 17.66 13.82 -0.86
N TYR A 236 16.46 13.70 -1.44
CA TYR A 236 15.66 14.85 -1.86
C TYR A 236 15.36 15.76 -0.67
N LEU A 237 14.77 15.23 0.40
CA LEU A 237 14.46 15.99 1.62
C LEU A 237 15.71 16.64 2.23
N ARG A 238 16.85 15.95 2.34
CA ARG A 238 18.09 16.56 2.86
C ARG A 238 18.57 17.76 2.06
N GLY A 239 18.28 17.81 0.75
CA GLY A 239 18.65 18.93 -0.11
C GLY A 239 17.84 20.22 0.12
N LEU A 240 16.65 20.11 0.70
CA LEU A 240 15.75 21.25 0.92
C LEU A 240 16.07 21.98 2.23
N ARG A 241 16.02 23.32 2.21
CA ARG A 241 16.35 24.17 3.37
C ARG A 241 15.13 24.81 4.01
N ALA A 242 14.16 25.23 3.21
CA ALA A 242 12.94 25.88 3.71
C ALA A 242 11.88 24.85 4.13
N THR A 243 11.07 25.21 5.13
CA THR A 243 9.99 24.36 5.63
C THR A 243 8.67 25.13 5.63
N LYS A 244 7.58 24.48 5.19
CA LYS A 244 6.20 24.96 5.22
C LYS A 244 5.38 24.04 6.12
N ASN A 245 4.69 24.63 7.11
CA ASN A 245 3.78 23.89 7.97
C ASN A 245 2.41 23.72 7.30
N ILE A 246 1.92 22.49 7.26
CA ILE A 246 0.65 22.13 6.60
C ILE A 246 -0.27 21.33 7.51
N SER A 247 -1.54 21.27 7.12
CA SER A 247 -2.58 20.45 7.74
C SER A 247 -3.22 19.61 6.63
N PRO A 248 -2.60 18.48 6.23
CA PRO A 248 -3.13 17.67 5.15
C PRO A 248 -4.56 17.22 5.47
N VAL A 249 -5.41 17.17 4.45
CA VAL A 249 -6.77 16.63 4.55
C VAL A 249 -6.73 15.10 4.56
N SER A 250 -7.70 14.46 5.21
CA SER A 250 -7.86 13.01 5.11
C SER A 250 -8.18 12.63 3.66
N SER A 251 -7.45 11.66 3.12
CA SER A 251 -7.50 11.28 1.70
C SER A 251 -6.77 9.95 1.49
N SER A 252 -6.92 9.39 0.30
CA SER A 252 -6.10 8.33 -0.27
C SER A 252 -5.61 8.79 -1.64
N TRP A 253 -4.73 8.01 -2.25
CA TRP A 253 -4.27 8.27 -3.61
C TRP A 253 -5.35 8.15 -4.69
N GLU A 254 -6.51 7.56 -4.36
CA GLU A 254 -7.67 7.39 -5.24
C GLU A 254 -8.86 8.28 -4.85
N SER A 255 -8.74 9.05 -3.77
CA SER A 255 -9.83 9.96 -3.37
C SER A 255 -10.03 11.05 -4.42
N SER A 256 -11.29 11.39 -4.66
CA SER A 256 -11.70 12.55 -5.46
C SER A 256 -11.94 13.79 -4.60
N GLU A 257 -11.91 14.97 -5.23
CA GLU A 257 -12.24 16.23 -4.54
C GLU A 257 -13.66 16.22 -3.97
N GLU A 258 -14.60 15.55 -4.65
CA GLU A 258 -16.00 15.43 -4.22
C GLU A 258 -16.14 14.58 -2.95
N GLU A 259 -15.43 13.45 -2.87
CA GLU A 259 -15.43 12.58 -1.68
C GLU A 259 -14.84 13.27 -0.46
N ILE A 260 -13.75 14.04 -0.66
CA ILE A 260 -13.14 14.84 0.42
C ILE A 260 -14.13 15.90 0.92
N LYS A 261 -14.80 16.63 0.00
CA LYS A 261 -15.83 17.62 0.36
C LYS A 261 -17.01 17.01 1.12
N LYS A 262 -17.39 15.77 0.78
CA LYS A 262 -18.46 15.02 1.47
C LYS A 262 -18.01 14.35 2.77
N GLY A 263 -16.72 14.44 3.14
CA GLY A 263 -16.20 13.82 4.36
C GLY A 263 -16.10 12.29 4.29
N ILE A 264 -16.00 11.71 3.09
CA ILE A 264 -15.91 10.25 2.86
C ILE A 264 -14.62 9.85 2.13
N PRO A 265 -13.42 10.22 2.65
CA PRO A 265 -12.17 10.07 1.93
C PRO A 265 -11.77 8.62 1.62
N PHE A 266 -12.38 7.64 2.30
CA PHE A 266 -12.07 6.21 2.16
C PHE A 266 -13.23 5.40 1.56
N ALA A 267 -14.09 6.02 0.74
CA ALA A 267 -15.29 5.39 0.18
C ALA A 267 -15.04 4.05 -0.55
N LEU A 268 -13.84 3.87 -1.11
CA LEU A 268 -13.41 2.60 -1.73
C LEU A 268 -13.28 1.43 -0.75
N TRP A 269 -13.05 1.68 0.54
CA TRP A 269 -12.88 0.62 1.54
C TRP A 269 -13.96 0.65 2.63
N TYR A 270 -14.63 1.79 2.78
CA TYR A 270 -15.75 1.93 3.70
C TYR A 270 -16.72 3.01 3.22
N ASP A 271 -17.91 2.56 2.81
CA ASP A 271 -19.01 3.42 2.41
C ASP A 271 -20.26 3.01 3.19
N LEU A 272 -20.83 3.95 3.94
CA LEU A 272 -22.06 3.76 4.73
C LEU A 272 -23.30 3.50 3.86
N LYS A 273 -23.22 3.67 2.54
CA LYS A 273 -24.29 3.28 1.61
C LYS A 273 -24.09 1.87 1.05
N ASN A 274 -22.90 1.30 1.16
CA ASN A 274 -22.60 -0.04 0.68
C ASN A 274 -22.85 -1.08 1.79
N ASN A 275 -23.92 -1.88 1.64
CA ASN A 275 -24.27 -2.91 2.61
C ASN A 275 -23.22 -4.03 2.73
N ILE A 276 -22.50 -4.34 1.65
CA ILE A 276 -21.41 -5.34 1.70
C ILE A 276 -20.26 -4.81 2.54
N HIS A 277 -19.87 -3.53 2.38
CA HIS A 277 -18.88 -2.90 3.26
C HIS A 277 -19.31 -2.97 4.73
N LYS A 278 -20.56 -2.66 5.05
CA LYS A 278 -21.06 -2.74 6.43
C LYS A 278 -20.91 -4.14 7.00
N SER A 279 -21.36 -5.16 6.29
CA SER A 279 -21.29 -6.55 6.76
C SER A 279 -19.84 -7.04 6.90
N LEU A 280 -18.96 -6.69 5.94
CA LEU A 280 -17.53 -6.99 6.02
C LEU A 280 -16.88 -6.36 7.26
N TRP A 281 -17.12 -5.07 7.52
CA TRP A 281 -16.57 -4.40 8.70
C TRP A 281 -17.18 -4.87 10.02
N GLN A 282 -18.45 -5.29 10.02
CA GLN A 282 -19.04 -5.95 11.18
C GLN A 282 -18.32 -7.25 11.52
N LEU A 283 -18.06 -8.11 10.52
CA LEU A 283 -17.29 -9.33 10.71
C LEU A 283 -15.85 -9.03 11.11
N ALA A 284 -15.18 -8.10 10.43
CA ALA A 284 -13.80 -7.72 10.74
C ALA A 284 -13.64 -7.22 12.18
N ASN A 285 -14.52 -6.32 12.64
CA ASN A 285 -14.47 -5.80 14.01
C ASN A 285 -14.78 -6.88 15.04
N PHE A 286 -15.75 -7.75 14.77
CA PHE A 286 -16.07 -8.88 15.63
C PHE A 286 -14.87 -9.83 15.81
N VAL A 287 -14.22 -10.20 14.70
CA VAL A 287 -13.05 -11.11 14.71
C VAL A 287 -11.84 -10.46 15.37
N LEU A 288 -11.65 -9.16 15.13
CA LEU A 288 -10.59 -8.36 15.73
C LEU A 288 -10.72 -8.31 17.25
N GLU A 289 -11.91 -7.97 17.75
CA GLU A 289 -12.20 -7.95 19.19
C GLU A 289 -12.02 -9.34 19.82
N LEU A 290 -12.58 -10.38 19.19
CA LEU A 290 -12.47 -11.76 19.67
C LEU A 290 -11.00 -12.16 19.83
N ASN A 291 -10.15 -11.87 18.85
CA ASN A 291 -8.73 -12.15 18.90
C ASN A 291 -8.00 -11.38 20.01
N TYR A 292 -8.41 -10.15 20.32
CA TYR A 292 -7.79 -9.42 21.41
C TYR A 292 -8.20 -9.98 22.79
N ASN A 293 -9.39 -10.55 22.89
CA ASN A 293 -9.90 -11.12 24.15
C ASN A 293 -9.41 -12.55 24.42
N HIS A 294 -8.80 -13.21 23.44
CA HIS A 294 -8.31 -14.59 23.54
C HIS A 294 -6.82 -14.68 23.20
N SER A 295 -5.99 -13.74 23.70
CA SER A 295 -4.54 -13.74 23.45
C SER A 295 -3.80 -14.98 23.97
N GLU A 296 -4.37 -15.65 24.96
CA GLU A 296 -3.79 -16.85 25.59
C GLU A 296 -4.26 -18.15 24.93
N ASP A 297 -5.14 -18.08 23.92
CA ASP A 297 -5.60 -19.28 23.19
C ASP A 297 -4.38 -19.98 22.55
N PRO A 298 -4.23 -21.31 22.68
CA PRO A 298 -3.10 -22.03 22.12
C PRO A 298 -2.90 -21.84 20.61
N ASP A 299 -4.00 -21.60 19.87
CA ASP A 299 -4.01 -21.40 18.43
C ASP A 299 -4.13 -19.92 18.04
N HIS A 300 -3.91 -18.99 18.98
CA HIS A 300 -4.01 -17.54 18.77
C HIS A 300 -3.14 -17.03 17.63
N PHE A 301 -1.90 -17.53 17.51
CA PHE A 301 -1.00 -17.12 16.42
C PHE A 301 -1.60 -17.44 15.04
N SER A 302 -2.13 -18.65 14.88
CA SER A 302 -2.76 -19.10 13.63
C SER A 302 -4.04 -18.30 13.35
N SER A 303 -4.84 -18.05 14.39
CA SER A 303 -6.02 -17.17 14.30
C SER A 303 -5.65 -15.76 13.84
N ARG A 304 -4.61 -15.16 14.45
CA ARG A 304 -4.12 -13.84 14.06
C ARG A 304 -3.62 -13.79 12.63
N LEU A 305 -2.91 -14.81 12.17
CA LEU A 305 -2.46 -14.85 10.78
C LEU A 305 -3.65 -14.78 9.81
N HIS A 306 -4.73 -15.50 10.08
CA HIS A 306 -5.97 -15.41 9.29
C HIS A 306 -6.62 -14.03 9.39
N LEU A 307 -6.67 -13.44 10.59
CA LEU A 307 -7.19 -12.08 10.78
C LEU A 307 -6.40 -11.05 9.99
N GLU A 308 -5.06 -11.08 10.01
CA GLU A 308 -4.26 -10.11 9.26
C GLU A 308 -4.51 -10.20 7.76
N LYS A 309 -4.69 -11.42 7.23
CA LYS A 309 -5.04 -11.65 5.82
C LYS A 309 -6.42 -11.09 5.49
N GLY A 310 -7.40 -11.31 6.36
CA GLY A 310 -8.77 -10.82 6.19
C GLY A 310 -8.93 -9.30 6.32
N LEU A 311 -7.98 -8.61 6.97
CA LEU A 311 -7.97 -7.15 7.09
C LEU A 311 -7.29 -6.43 5.91
N ALA A 312 -6.71 -7.16 4.95
CA ALA A 312 -6.01 -6.57 3.81
C ALA A 312 -6.94 -5.66 2.97
N SER A 313 -6.41 -4.54 2.47
CA SER A 313 -7.21 -3.51 1.77
C SER A 313 -7.99 -4.05 0.57
N CYS A 314 -7.42 -5.03 -0.14
CA CYS A 314 -7.96 -5.55 -1.41
C CYS A 314 -9.38 -6.08 -1.29
N THR A 315 -9.71 -6.78 -0.19
CA THR A 315 -11.06 -7.33 0.03
C THR A 315 -12.11 -6.23 0.05
N PHE A 316 -11.82 -5.13 0.75
CA PHE A 316 -12.73 -3.99 0.85
C PHE A 316 -12.76 -3.20 -0.46
N TRP A 317 -11.61 -3.04 -1.13
CA TRP A 317 -11.54 -2.35 -2.43
C TRP A 317 -12.39 -3.05 -3.50
N TRP A 318 -12.29 -4.38 -3.63
CA TRP A 318 -13.12 -5.18 -4.53
C TRP A 318 -14.61 -5.15 -4.14
N ALA A 319 -14.94 -4.92 -2.86
CA ALA A 319 -16.31 -4.80 -2.42
C ALA A 319 -16.93 -3.43 -2.75
N SER A 320 -16.13 -2.43 -3.11
CA SER A 320 -16.62 -1.10 -3.50
C SER A 320 -17.54 -1.18 -4.71
N GLY A 321 -17.22 -2.03 -5.68
CA GLY A 321 -17.89 -2.08 -6.98
C GLY A 321 -17.78 -0.77 -7.75
N ARG A 322 -16.81 0.10 -7.43
CA ARG A 322 -16.66 1.39 -8.11
C ARG A 322 -16.27 1.16 -9.56
N ASP A 323 -17.02 1.77 -10.46
CA ASP A 323 -16.64 1.88 -11.86
C ASP A 323 -15.71 3.09 -12.02
N PHE A 324 -14.48 2.84 -12.47
CA PHE A 324 -13.49 3.88 -12.72
C PHE A 324 -13.60 4.47 -14.12
N GLN A 325 -14.55 4.01 -14.95
CA GLN A 325 -14.98 4.48 -16.28
C GLN A 325 -13.91 4.56 -17.39
N LEU A 326 -12.62 4.70 -17.05
CA LEU A 326 -11.54 5.05 -17.97
C LEU A 326 -10.30 4.13 -17.87
N PHE A 327 -10.22 3.25 -16.85
CA PHE A 327 -8.99 2.48 -16.57
C PHE A 327 -9.18 0.97 -16.33
N GLY A 328 -10.37 0.41 -16.56
CA GLY A 328 -10.59 -1.04 -16.50
C GLY A 328 -12.00 -1.44 -16.09
N SER A 329 -12.19 -2.75 -15.84
CA SER A 329 -13.40 -3.29 -15.22
C SER A 329 -13.66 -2.63 -13.86
N PRO A 330 -14.93 -2.54 -13.41
CA PRO A 330 -15.24 -2.06 -12.07
C PRO A 330 -14.43 -2.81 -11.01
N ALA A 331 -14.13 -2.15 -9.89
CA ALA A 331 -13.54 -2.79 -8.71
C ALA A 331 -14.57 -3.71 -8.04
N TRP A 332 -14.93 -4.79 -8.74
CA TRP A 332 -15.87 -5.81 -8.35
C TRP A 332 -15.34 -7.19 -8.74
N ASN A 333 -14.91 -7.97 -7.76
CA ASN A 333 -14.56 -9.37 -7.94
C ASN A 333 -15.15 -10.18 -6.76
N PRO A 334 -16.26 -10.91 -6.95
CA PRO A 334 -16.94 -11.60 -5.85
C PRO A 334 -16.04 -12.63 -5.15
N GLU A 335 -15.18 -13.32 -5.90
CA GLU A 335 -14.27 -14.33 -5.35
C GLU A 335 -13.20 -13.70 -4.46
N GLU A 336 -12.62 -12.57 -4.86
CA GLU A 336 -11.62 -11.88 -4.04
C GLU A 336 -12.22 -11.28 -2.75
N ILE A 337 -13.47 -10.82 -2.81
CA ILE A 337 -14.19 -10.38 -1.60
C ILE A 337 -14.42 -11.57 -0.67
N GLU A 338 -14.91 -12.68 -1.22
CA GLU A 338 -15.22 -13.88 -0.44
C GLU A 338 -13.97 -14.51 0.18
N LYS A 339 -12.84 -14.55 -0.55
CA LYS A 339 -11.55 -15.02 0.00
C LYS A 339 -11.17 -14.27 1.27
N GLY A 340 -11.27 -12.94 1.27
CA GLY A 340 -10.96 -12.13 2.45
C GLY A 340 -11.94 -12.35 3.61
N ALA A 341 -13.24 -12.41 3.31
CA ALA A 341 -14.27 -12.71 4.31
C ALA A 341 -14.08 -14.11 4.92
N LEU A 342 -13.65 -15.09 4.12
CA LEU A 342 -13.35 -16.44 4.56
C LEU A 342 -12.12 -16.49 5.47
N GLU A 343 -11.10 -15.68 5.21
CA GLU A 343 -9.95 -15.53 6.12
C GLU A 343 -10.39 -14.99 7.49
N LEU A 344 -11.28 -13.99 7.53
CA LEU A 344 -11.88 -13.52 8.79
C LEU A 344 -12.64 -14.65 9.52
N LEU A 345 -13.41 -15.46 8.80
CA LEU A 345 -14.10 -16.61 9.40
C LEU A 345 -13.12 -17.69 9.90
N ARG A 346 -12.08 -18.01 9.12
CA ARG A 346 -11.03 -18.99 9.49
C ARG A 346 -10.31 -18.58 10.76
N SER A 347 -10.08 -17.28 10.96
CA SER A 347 -9.56 -16.75 12.22
C SER A 347 -10.41 -17.19 13.42
N VAL A 348 -11.74 -17.09 13.34
CA VAL A 348 -12.63 -17.53 14.42
C VAL A 348 -12.65 -19.05 14.57
N ARG A 349 -12.69 -19.80 13.46
CA ARG A 349 -12.70 -21.27 13.48
C ARG A 349 -11.47 -21.85 14.19
N THR A 350 -10.33 -21.20 14.00
CA THR A 350 -9.01 -21.64 14.49
C THR A 350 -8.87 -21.54 16.00
N LEU A 351 -9.50 -20.56 16.66
CA LEU A 351 -9.42 -20.41 18.12
C LEU A 351 -10.03 -21.64 18.81
N ARG A 352 -9.28 -22.28 19.71
CA ARG A 352 -9.67 -23.53 20.36
C ARG A 352 -10.64 -23.30 21.52
N GLU A 353 -10.43 -22.24 22.29
CA GLU A 353 -11.11 -21.96 23.56
C GLU A 353 -12.30 -21.00 23.40
N VAL A 354 -12.87 -20.94 22.19
CA VAL A 354 -14.03 -20.10 21.87
C VAL A 354 -15.30 -20.96 21.77
N ASP A 355 -16.35 -20.54 22.47
CA ASP A 355 -17.66 -21.19 22.48
C ASP A 355 -18.24 -21.44 21.08
N ALA A 356 -18.89 -22.58 20.91
CA ALA A 356 -19.54 -22.96 19.65
C ALA A 356 -20.57 -21.91 19.19
N ASN A 357 -21.30 -21.27 20.11
CA ASN A 357 -22.26 -20.21 19.78
C ASN A 357 -21.60 -18.98 19.15
N ILE A 358 -20.39 -18.62 19.58
CA ILE A 358 -19.62 -17.52 19.01
C ILE A 358 -19.14 -17.90 17.61
N LYS A 359 -18.68 -19.15 17.42
CA LYS A 359 -18.32 -19.66 16.08
C LYS A 359 -19.51 -19.66 15.12
N ILE A 360 -20.66 -20.17 15.54
CA ILE A 360 -21.90 -20.17 14.75
C ILE A 360 -22.35 -18.74 14.40
N LYS A 361 -22.17 -17.77 15.31
CA LYS A 361 -22.44 -16.36 15.01
C LYS A 361 -21.56 -15.85 13.86
N ALA A 362 -20.26 -16.16 13.88
CA ALA A 362 -19.34 -15.80 12.79
C ALA A 362 -19.73 -16.47 11.46
N GLU A 363 -20.13 -17.75 11.48
CA GLU A 363 -20.62 -18.46 10.30
C GLU A 363 -21.82 -17.74 9.68
N LYS A 364 -22.80 -17.34 10.49
CA LYS A 364 -23.98 -16.59 10.01
C LYS A 364 -23.59 -15.26 9.37
N MET A 365 -22.70 -14.49 10.01
CA MET A 365 -22.20 -13.23 9.46
C MET A 365 -21.51 -13.43 8.10
N PHE A 366 -20.69 -14.49 7.97
CA PHE A 366 -20.06 -14.84 6.70
C PHE A 366 -21.09 -15.24 5.62
N LEU A 367 -22.07 -16.08 5.97
CA LEU A 367 -23.12 -16.51 5.04
C LEU A 367 -23.97 -15.33 4.53
N ASP A 368 -24.25 -14.34 5.38
CA ASP A 368 -24.94 -13.11 4.98
C ASP A 368 -24.11 -12.30 3.98
N ILE A 369 -22.80 -12.22 4.19
CA ILE A 369 -21.86 -11.57 3.26
C ILE A 369 -21.83 -12.33 1.93
N HIS A 370 -21.62 -13.65 1.97
CA HIS A 370 -21.62 -14.53 0.79
C HIS A 370 -22.90 -14.35 -0.03
N GLY A 371 -24.07 -14.46 0.62
CA GLY A 371 -25.36 -14.29 -0.02
C GLY A 371 -25.53 -12.91 -0.66
N SER A 372 -25.04 -11.85 0.01
CA SER A 372 -25.10 -10.48 -0.51
C SER A 372 -24.21 -10.27 -1.74
N ILE A 373 -22.99 -10.81 -1.73
CA ILE A 373 -22.03 -10.72 -2.84
C ILE A 373 -22.60 -11.39 -4.08
N TRP A 374 -22.99 -12.66 -3.97
CA TRP A 374 -23.44 -13.45 -5.12
C TRP A 374 -24.83 -13.00 -5.60
N SER A 375 -25.73 -12.59 -4.70
CA SER A 375 -26.99 -11.97 -5.11
C SER A 375 -26.78 -10.69 -5.92
N LYS A 376 -25.83 -9.83 -5.53
CA LYS A 376 -25.48 -8.61 -6.29
C LYS A 376 -24.88 -8.98 -7.64
N HIS A 377 -23.92 -9.90 -7.67
CA HIS A 377 -23.23 -10.32 -8.89
C HIS A 377 -24.21 -10.83 -9.95
N TRP A 378 -25.09 -11.78 -9.59
CA TRP A 378 -26.04 -12.36 -10.56
C TRP A 378 -27.18 -11.41 -10.94
N LYS A 379 -27.64 -10.53 -10.04
CA LYS A 379 -28.63 -9.49 -10.40
C LYS A 379 -28.09 -8.46 -11.38
N GLN A 380 -26.78 -8.19 -11.37
CA GLN A 380 -26.13 -7.30 -12.32
C GLN A 380 -25.96 -7.97 -13.68
N ASN A 381 -25.60 -9.26 -13.71
CA ASN A 381 -25.44 -10.01 -14.96
C ASN A 381 -26.77 -10.27 -15.70
N ASN A 382 -27.90 -10.38 -14.99
CA ASN A 382 -29.22 -10.56 -15.60
C ASN A 382 -29.84 -9.28 -16.19
N LYS A 383 -29.17 -8.13 -16.10
CA LYS A 383 -29.64 -6.84 -16.64
C LYS A 383 -29.03 -6.48 -18.00
N ASN A 384 -28.14 -7.33 -18.51
CA ASN A 384 -27.65 -7.34 -19.89
C ASN A 384 -28.26 -8.54 -20.61
#